data_AF-A0A5N7C1H3-F1
#
_entry.id   AF-A0A5N7C1H3-F1
#
_cell.length_a   1.000
_cell.length_b   1.000
_cell.length_c   1.000
_cell.angle_alpha   90.00
_cell.angle_beta   90.00
_cell.angle_gamma   90.00
#
_symmetry.space_group_name_H-M   'P 1'
#
loop_
_entity.id
_entity.type
_entity.pdbx_description
1 polymer ?
#
loop_
_entity_poly.entity_id
_entity_poly.type
_entity_poly.pdbx_seq_one_letter_code
_entity_poly.pdbx_strand_id
1 'polypeptide(L)'
;MSWRTTNKTLQILEGAEKARYGILAAIAYNVEHITVFVHAAESRRLPLIIQFSPLALIQASSLVHAAAAAAKAASVPISLHLDHAQNYDQIKHIADNLPFDSIMADMSHYEKEENLERAAALREYCHARWISAEAETGRIEGGEDGIMDTGDLEEDVEDFLSAGVDYLDPSAGNLHGDYSSRRAATRYGPVRPAIRRVSQALNGRARLVLHGTNDSSPELAKACIRAGVTKFNVNKLVTGEGIKVLARSMERWMDIMGSSGKA
;
A
#
# COMPACT_ATOMS: atom_id res chain seq x y z
N MET A 1 -18.24 4.51 21.95
CA MET A 1 -17.87 4.18 20.55
C MET A 1 -16.49 3.52 20.57
N SER A 2 -16.28 2.48 19.76
CA SER A 2 -14.97 1.83 19.65
C SER A 2 -14.05 2.66 18.76
N TRP A 3 -12.75 2.73 19.07
CA TRP A 3 -11.77 3.42 18.21
C TRP A 3 -11.77 2.89 16.78
N ARG A 4 -12.10 1.60 16.60
CA ARG A 4 -12.24 0.98 15.29
C ARG A 4 -13.29 1.67 14.42
N THR A 5 -14.39 2.12 15.03
CA THR A 5 -15.48 2.81 14.33
C THR A 5 -15.14 4.26 13.97
N THR A 6 -14.05 4.81 14.49
CA THR A 6 -13.58 6.19 14.22
C THR A 6 -12.28 6.23 13.41
N ASN A 7 -11.59 5.10 13.24
CA ASN A 7 -10.39 5.01 12.42
C ASN A 7 -10.75 5.15 10.93
N LYS A 8 -10.15 6.12 10.23
CA LYS A 8 -10.51 6.44 8.84
C LYS A 8 -10.18 5.32 7.86
N THR A 9 -9.03 4.66 8.01
CA THR A 9 -8.63 3.57 7.11
C THR A 9 -9.62 2.40 7.22
N LEU A 10 -9.99 2.02 8.45
CA LEU A 10 -11.01 0.97 8.66
C LEU A 10 -12.35 1.34 8.03
N GLN A 11 -12.83 2.58 8.22
CA GLN A 11 -14.09 3.05 7.61
C GLN A 11 -14.05 3.02 6.08
N ILE A 12 -12.95 3.50 5.49
CA ILE A 12 -12.75 3.55 4.04
C ILE A 12 -12.82 2.13 3.46
N LEU A 13 -12.08 1.18 4.05
CA LEU A 13 -12.01 -0.17 3.54
C LEU A 13 -13.27 -0.99 3.84
N GLU A 14 -13.92 -0.78 4.98
CA GLU A 14 -15.23 -1.39 5.28
C GLU A 14 -16.31 -0.92 4.28
N GLY A 15 -16.32 0.36 3.94
CA GLY A 15 -17.21 0.89 2.89
C GLY A 15 -16.94 0.26 1.53
N ALA A 16 -15.66 0.12 1.17
CA ALA A 16 -15.22 -0.48 -0.09
C ALA A 16 -15.63 -1.96 -0.21
N GLU A 17 -15.41 -2.73 0.85
CA GLU A 17 -15.80 -4.14 0.94
C GLU A 17 -17.31 -4.33 0.77
N LYS A 18 -18.13 -3.59 1.53
CA LYS A 18 -19.60 -3.67 1.46
C LYS A 18 -20.14 -3.28 0.09
N ALA A 19 -19.54 -2.28 -0.54
CA ALA A 19 -19.92 -1.81 -1.87
C ALA A 19 -19.21 -2.54 -3.03
N ARG A 20 -18.30 -3.48 -2.71
CA ARG A 20 -17.54 -4.31 -3.66
C ARG A 20 -16.72 -3.50 -4.68
N TYR A 21 -15.97 -2.51 -4.20
CA TYR A 21 -14.95 -1.79 -4.98
C TYR A 21 -13.60 -1.79 -4.27
N GLY A 22 -12.53 -1.41 -4.98
CA GLY A 22 -11.18 -1.31 -4.44
C GLY A 22 -10.75 0.13 -4.17
N ILE A 23 -9.90 0.31 -3.16
CA ILE A 23 -9.29 1.57 -2.77
C ILE A 23 -7.88 1.65 -3.34
N LEU A 24 -7.58 2.76 -4.01
CA LEU A 24 -6.19 3.06 -4.35
C LEU A 24 -5.46 3.52 -3.09
N ALA A 25 -4.31 2.91 -2.86
CA ALA A 25 -3.35 3.36 -1.86
C ALA A 25 -2.08 3.79 -2.58
N ALA A 26 -1.82 5.10 -2.64
CA ALA A 26 -0.80 5.67 -3.53
C ALA A 26 0.37 6.26 -2.75
N ILE A 27 1.61 5.87 -3.10
CA ILE A 27 2.81 6.40 -2.44
C ILE A 27 3.08 7.84 -2.88
N ALA A 28 3.21 8.74 -1.90
CA ALA A 28 3.59 10.14 -2.12
C ALA A 28 5.06 10.39 -1.77
N TYR A 29 5.74 11.19 -2.59
CA TYR A 29 7.16 11.54 -2.42
C TYR A 29 7.39 13.06 -2.30
N ASN A 30 6.38 13.86 -2.60
CA ASN A 30 6.44 15.32 -2.63
C ASN A 30 5.02 15.92 -2.51
N VAL A 31 4.95 17.25 -2.47
CA VAL A 31 3.68 17.98 -2.30
C VAL A 31 2.81 17.91 -3.55
N GLU A 32 3.41 17.81 -4.74
CA GLU A 32 2.72 17.66 -6.01
C GLU A 32 1.92 16.36 -6.05
N HIS A 33 2.50 15.24 -5.60
CA HIS A 33 1.79 13.96 -5.47
C HIS A 33 0.58 14.09 -4.55
N ILE A 34 0.76 14.67 -3.34
CA ILE A 34 -0.34 14.89 -2.39
C ILE A 34 -1.46 15.69 -3.06
N THR A 35 -1.11 16.81 -3.70
CA THR A 35 -2.06 17.72 -4.35
C THR A 35 -2.85 17.02 -5.46
N VAL A 36 -2.15 16.33 -6.37
CA VAL A 36 -2.78 15.63 -7.50
C VAL A 36 -3.64 14.46 -7.01
N PHE A 37 -3.19 13.71 -6.02
CA PHE A 37 -3.93 12.57 -5.49
C PHE A 37 -5.25 13.02 -4.84
N VAL A 38 -5.21 14.05 -3.98
CA VAL A 38 -6.41 14.62 -3.37
C VAL A 38 -7.37 15.14 -4.44
N HIS A 39 -6.87 15.94 -5.38
CA HIS A 39 -7.69 16.48 -6.47
C HIS A 39 -8.36 15.38 -7.32
N ALA A 40 -7.64 14.31 -7.62
CA ALA A 40 -8.17 13.17 -8.36
C ALA A 40 -9.27 12.43 -7.57
N ALA A 41 -9.05 12.21 -6.27
CA ALA A 41 -10.02 11.59 -5.37
C ALA A 41 -11.32 12.40 -5.29
N GLU A 42 -11.22 13.71 -5.08
CA GLU A 42 -12.36 14.64 -5.05
C GLU A 42 -13.11 14.68 -6.38
N SER A 43 -12.38 14.81 -7.50
CA SER A 43 -12.96 14.85 -8.84
C SER A 43 -13.74 13.57 -9.19
N ARG A 44 -13.30 12.43 -8.65
CA ARG A 44 -13.99 11.15 -8.82
C ARG A 44 -15.01 10.84 -7.74
N ARG A 45 -15.07 11.66 -6.68
CA ARG A 45 -15.88 11.43 -5.48
C ARG A 45 -15.62 10.04 -4.88
N LEU A 46 -14.35 9.63 -4.85
CA LEU A 46 -13.91 8.34 -4.34
C LEU A 46 -12.94 8.55 -3.18
N PRO A 47 -12.98 7.67 -2.16
CA PRO A 47 -11.99 7.68 -1.09
C PRO A 47 -10.60 7.26 -1.59
N LEU A 48 -9.57 7.64 -0.83
CA LEU A 48 -8.17 7.38 -1.15
C LEU A 48 -7.36 7.08 0.13
N ILE A 49 -6.32 6.25 0.01
CA ILE A 49 -5.26 6.15 1.01
C ILE A 49 -3.99 6.78 0.44
N ILE A 50 -3.41 7.76 1.14
CA ILE A 50 -2.09 8.31 0.79
C ILE A 50 -1.05 7.56 1.63
N GLN A 51 -0.05 7.00 0.96
CA GLN A 51 0.97 6.15 1.58
C GLN A 51 2.33 6.85 1.60
N PHE A 52 3.14 6.51 2.59
CA PHE A 52 4.55 6.88 2.68
C PHE A 52 5.38 5.64 3.00
N SER A 53 6.55 5.49 2.38
CA SER A 53 7.52 4.48 2.79
C SER A 53 8.50 5.05 3.83
N PRO A 54 9.24 4.22 4.59
CA PRO A 54 10.28 4.70 5.50
C PRO A 54 11.30 5.62 4.81
N LEU A 55 11.64 5.32 3.55
CA LEU A 55 12.52 6.18 2.76
C LEU A 55 11.93 7.58 2.53
N ALA A 56 10.65 7.66 2.17
CA ALA A 56 9.98 8.96 1.99
C ALA A 56 9.96 9.77 3.30
N LEU A 57 9.84 9.10 4.45
CA LEU A 57 9.92 9.75 5.76
C LEU A 57 11.31 10.26 6.11
N ILE A 58 12.36 9.48 5.80
CA ILE A 58 13.76 9.91 6.00
C ILE A 58 14.04 11.14 5.14
N GLN A 59 13.53 11.18 3.92
CA GLN A 59 13.73 12.30 3.00
C GLN A 59 12.96 13.55 3.41
N ALA A 60 11.69 13.40 3.80
CA ALA A 60 10.83 14.54 4.11
C ALA A 60 9.64 14.17 5.01
N SER A 61 9.90 13.92 6.29
CA SER A 61 8.86 13.60 7.29
C SER A 61 7.77 14.69 7.44
N SER A 62 8.08 15.94 7.10
CA SER A 62 7.11 17.04 7.06
C SER A 62 5.98 16.83 6.04
N LEU A 63 6.20 16.00 5.00
CA LEU A 63 5.16 15.67 4.02
C LEU A 63 3.97 14.95 4.64
N VAL A 64 4.17 14.17 5.71
CA VAL A 64 3.07 13.48 6.41
C VAL A 64 2.10 14.49 7.00
N HIS A 65 2.62 15.57 7.59
CA HIS A 65 1.79 16.65 8.14
C HIS A 65 1.07 17.43 7.03
N ALA A 66 1.72 17.66 5.89
CA ALA A 66 1.09 18.27 4.73
C ALA A 66 -0.05 17.38 4.18
N ALA A 67 0.17 16.08 4.06
CA ALA A 67 -0.85 15.12 3.65
C ALA A 67 -2.01 15.04 4.65
N ALA A 68 -1.73 15.09 5.95
CA ALA A 68 -2.76 15.09 6.99
C ALA A 68 -3.64 16.34 6.92
N ALA A 69 -3.02 17.51 6.69
CA ALA A 69 -3.75 18.76 6.48
C ALA A 69 -4.61 18.70 5.20
N ALA A 70 -4.07 18.18 4.10
CA ALA A 70 -4.81 18.01 2.85
C ALA A 70 -5.97 17.02 2.99
N ALA A 71 -5.75 15.87 3.63
CA ALA A 71 -6.78 14.87 3.90
C ALA A 71 -7.90 15.40 4.79
N LYS A 72 -7.59 16.29 5.74
CA LYS A 72 -8.60 16.97 6.58
C LYS A 72 -9.43 17.98 5.79
N ALA A 73 -8.84 18.65 4.80
CA ALA A 73 -9.52 19.65 3.98
C ALA A 73 -10.33 19.04 2.83
N ALA A 74 -10.05 17.79 2.46
CA ALA A 74 -10.66 17.12 1.32
C ALA A 74 -12.17 16.92 1.46
N SER A 75 -12.90 16.99 0.34
CA SER A 75 -14.35 16.74 0.31
C SER A 75 -14.74 15.26 0.28
N VAL A 76 -13.76 14.36 0.26
CA VAL A 76 -13.92 12.89 0.27
C VAL A 76 -13.07 12.27 1.38
N PRO A 77 -13.40 11.06 1.86
CA PRO A 77 -12.60 10.40 2.88
C PRO A 77 -11.18 10.08 2.38
N ILE A 78 -10.16 10.61 3.07
CA ILE A 78 -8.76 10.30 2.81
C ILE A 78 -8.09 9.91 4.13
N SER A 79 -7.34 8.81 4.12
CA SER A 79 -6.52 8.37 5.26
C SER A 79 -5.04 8.27 4.89
N LEU A 80 -4.20 8.24 5.93
CA LEU A 80 -2.74 8.11 5.80
C LEU A 80 -2.25 6.74 6.25
N HIS A 81 -1.34 6.16 5.47
CA HIS A 81 -0.74 4.85 5.73
C HIS A 81 0.79 4.89 5.66
N LEU A 82 1.46 4.23 6.59
CA LEU A 82 2.89 3.91 6.49
C LEU A 82 3.05 2.52 5.85
N ASP A 83 3.73 2.47 4.71
CA ASP A 83 3.92 1.27 3.88
C ASP A 83 5.29 0.63 4.17
N HIS A 84 5.37 -0.71 4.25
CA HIS A 84 6.61 -1.49 4.48
C HIS A 84 7.53 -0.96 5.60
N ALA A 85 6.97 -0.74 6.81
CA ALA A 85 7.82 -0.41 7.95
C ALA A 85 8.39 -1.70 8.56
N GLN A 86 9.72 -1.83 8.54
CA GLN A 86 10.44 -3.05 8.93
C GLN A 86 11.24 -2.90 10.24
N ASN A 87 11.38 -1.67 10.75
CA ASN A 87 12.11 -1.40 11.98
C ASN A 87 11.15 -1.17 13.16
N TYR A 88 11.22 -2.05 14.15
CA TYR A 88 10.32 -2.10 15.30
C TYR A 88 10.29 -0.78 16.11
N ASP A 89 11.45 -0.19 16.41
CA ASP A 89 11.52 1.07 17.18
C ASP A 89 11.07 2.28 16.35
N GLN A 90 11.38 2.28 15.06
CA GLN A 90 10.90 3.30 14.13
C GLN A 90 9.38 3.29 14.03
N ILE A 91 8.75 2.12 13.94
CA ILE A 91 7.29 1.98 13.90
C ILE A 91 6.67 2.57 15.17
N LYS A 92 7.24 2.25 16.34
CA LYS A 92 6.77 2.80 17.62
C LYS A 92 6.88 4.32 17.65
N HIS A 93 8.04 4.85 17.27
CA HIS A 93 8.26 6.29 17.19
C HIS A 93 7.27 6.97 16.24
N ILE A 94 7.01 6.38 15.07
CA ILE A 94 6.05 6.92 14.09
C ILE A 94 4.62 6.89 14.65
N ALA A 95 4.22 5.77 15.25
CA ALA A 95 2.89 5.63 15.85
C ALA A 95 2.66 6.65 17.00
N ASP A 96 3.70 7.02 17.73
CA ASP A 96 3.62 8.03 18.79
C ASP A 96 3.57 9.48 18.27
N ASN A 97 4.25 9.77 17.16
CA ASN A 97 4.60 11.15 16.81
C ASN A 97 4.05 11.65 15.47
N LEU A 98 3.55 10.77 14.59
CA LEU A 98 3.06 11.16 13.26
C LEU A 98 1.58 10.80 13.07
N PRO A 99 0.83 11.59 12.27
CA PRO A 99 -0.62 11.49 12.17
C PRO A 99 -1.08 10.38 11.20
N PHE A 100 -0.58 9.15 11.36
CA PHE A 100 -1.00 8.00 10.55
C PHE A 100 -2.32 7.40 11.07
N ASP A 101 -3.19 6.98 10.14
CA ASP A 101 -4.41 6.23 10.45
C ASP A 101 -4.14 4.71 10.43
N SER A 102 -3.14 4.27 9.67
CA SER A 102 -2.71 2.88 9.57
C SER A 102 -1.21 2.73 9.36
N ILE A 103 -0.64 1.60 9.80
CA ILE A 103 0.76 1.25 9.59
C ILE A 103 0.86 -0.20 9.14
N MET A 104 1.66 -0.47 8.11
CA MET A 104 2.13 -1.80 7.75
C MET A 104 3.36 -2.16 8.58
N ALA A 105 3.18 -3.10 9.50
CA ALA A 105 4.26 -3.73 10.24
C ALA A 105 4.77 -4.91 9.41
N ASP A 106 5.64 -4.61 8.46
CA ASP A 106 6.20 -5.59 7.55
C ASP A 106 7.37 -6.33 8.22
N MET A 107 7.06 -7.47 8.82
CA MET A 107 8.03 -8.34 9.48
C MET A 107 8.35 -9.58 8.63
N SER A 108 8.06 -9.52 7.32
CA SER A 108 8.23 -10.62 6.36
C SER A 108 9.67 -11.09 6.16
N HIS A 109 10.66 -10.28 6.56
CA HIS A 109 12.07 -10.65 6.51
C HIS A 109 12.51 -11.55 7.68
N TYR A 110 11.64 -11.77 8.67
CA TYR A 110 11.83 -12.76 9.73
C TYR A 110 11.18 -14.10 9.35
N GLU A 111 11.62 -15.17 10.02
CA GLU A 111 10.95 -16.47 9.95
C GLU A 111 9.48 -16.36 10.43
N LYS A 112 8.61 -17.26 9.94
CA LYS A 112 7.15 -17.17 10.11
C LYS A 112 6.71 -16.91 11.55
N GLU A 113 7.22 -17.68 12.51
CA GLU A 113 6.84 -17.55 13.93
C GLU A 113 7.26 -16.19 14.50
N GLU A 114 8.45 -15.71 14.15
CA GLU A 114 8.95 -14.41 14.61
C GLU A 114 8.21 -13.25 13.91
N ASN A 115 7.85 -13.39 12.63
CA ASN A 115 6.99 -12.45 11.92
C ASN A 115 5.65 -12.30 12.65
N LEU A 116 4.97 -13.41 12.96
CA LEU A 116 3.69 -13.43 13.66
C LEU A 116 3.77 -12.77 15.05
N GLU A 117 4.78 -13.14 15.85
CA GLU A 117 4.98 -12.58 17.19
C GLU A 117 5.20 -11.06 17.13
N ARG A 118 6.08 -10.61 16.24
CA ARG A 118 6.40 -9.18 16.09
C ARG A 118 5.22 -8.40 15.52
N ALA A 119 4.52 -8.93 14.52
CA ALA A 119 3.33 -8.34 13.94
C ALA A 119 2.23 -8.19 15.00
N ALA A 120 1.97 -9.22 15.81
CA ALA A 120 1.00 -9.16 16.91
C ALA A 120 1.37 -8.07 17.95
N ALA A 121 2.64 -8.02 18.36
CA ALA A 121 3.11 -7.03 19.33
C ALA A 121 3.03 -5.58 18.80
N LEU A 122 3.40 -5.35 17.53
CA LEU A 122 3.28 -4.04 16.89
C LEU A 122 1.83 -3.64 16.68
N ARG A 123 0.97 -4.60 16.29
CA ARG A 123 -0.47 -4.38 16.16
C ARG A 123 -1.10 -3.96 17.48
N GLU A 124 -0.77 -4.63 18.59
CA GLU A 124 -1.19 -4.19 19.92
C GLU A 124 -0.75 -2.76 20.24
N TYR A 125 0.50 -2.44 19.94
CA TYR A 125 1.06 -1.11 20.15
C TYR A 125 0.34 -0.03 19.32
N CYS A 126 0.04 -0.31 18.06
CA CYS A 126 -0.71 0.57 17.16
C CYS A 126 -2.17 0.73 17.62
N HIS A 127 -2.84 -0.36 18.00
CA HIS A 127 -4.23 -0.33 18.47
C HIS A 127 -4.40 0.50 19.74
N ALA A 128 -3.42 0.49 20.64
CA ALA A 128 -3.41 1.36 21.83
C ALA A 128 -3.42 2.86 21.49
N ARG A 129 -3.04 3.21 20.25
CA ARG A 129 -3.02 4.57 19.69
C ARG A 129 -4.12 4.79 18.63
N TRP A 130 -5.05 3.85 18.52
CA TRP A 130 -6.15 3.87 17.54
C TRP A 130 -5.69 3.84 16.07
N ILE A 131 -4.48 3.32 15.84
CA ILE A 131 -3.88 3.11 14.53
C ILE A 131 -4.13 1.65 14.16
N SER A 132 -4.66 1.42 12.96
CA SER A 132 -4.89 0.08 12.41
C SER A 132 -3.61 -0.52 11.83
N ALA A 133 -3.49 -1.85 11.82
CA ALA A 133 -2.27 -2.55 11.42
C ALA A 133 -2.46 -3.46 10.20
N GLU A 134 -1.55 -3.30 9.22
CA GLU A 134 -1.37 -4.20 8.07
C GLU A 134 -0.16 -5.13 8.31
N ALA A 135 -0.23 -6.36 7.82
CA ALA A 135 0.88 -7.30 7.81
C ALA A 135 0.99 -8.02 6.47
N GLU A 136 2.16 -8.58 6.18
CA GLU A 136 2.47 -9.34 4.97
C GLU A 136 2.72 -10.82 5.30
N THR A 137 2.10 -11.74 4.54
CA THR A 137 2.39 -13.18 4.67
C THR A 137 3.56 -13.57 3.77
N GLY A 138 4.66 -14.01 4.38
CA GLY A 138 5.89 -14.29 3.65
C GLY A 138 6.44 -13.05 2.97
N ARG A 139 7.42 -13.22 2.08
CA ARG A 139 8.13 -12.12 1.44
C ARG A 139 7.66 -11.94 -0.01
N ILE A 140 7.47 -10.71 -0.47
CA ILE A 140 7.22 -10.42 -1.88
C ILE A 140 8.55 -10.19 -2.65
N GLU A 141 8.79 -10.93 -3.74
CA GLU A 141 10.02 -10.84 -4.56
C GLU A 141 10.15 -9.51 -5.35
N GLY A 142 11.39 -9.14 -5.74
CA GLY A 142 11.71 -7.98 -6.60
C GLY A 142 12.47 -6.83 -5.93
N GLY A 143 12.86 -7.04 -4.67
CA GLY A 143 13.58 -6.09 -3.82
C GLY A 143 14.12 -6.69 -2.52
N GLU A 144 13.88 -7.97 -2.26
CA GLU A 144 14.85 -9.02 -1.89
C GLU A 144 14.06 -10.37 -1.91
N ASP A 145 14.75 -11.46 -2.25
CA ASP A 145 14.17 -12.72 -2.75
C ASP A 145 13.20 -13.47 -1.80
N GLY A 146 12.16 -14.07 -2.40
CA GLY A 146 11.36 -15.16 -1.82
C GLY A 146 9.97 -15.36 -2.46
N ILE A 147 9.83 -16.19 -3.50
CA ILE A 147 8.54 -16.84 -3.80
C ILE A 147 8.27 -17.86 -2.69
N MET A 148 7.21 -17.68 -1.91
CA MET A 148 6.64 -18.81 -1.18
C MET A 148 5.98 -19.76 -2.18
N ASP A 149 6.22 -21.05 -1.97
CA ASP A 149 5.42 -22.09 -2.61
C ASP A 149 3.95 -21.87 -2.21
N THR A 150 3.06 -21.71 -3.20
CA THR A 150 1.64 -21.34 -2.98
C THR A 150 0.80 -22.41 -2.28
N GLY A 151 1.44 -23.47 -1.77
CA GLY A 151 0.85 -24.62 -1.11
C GLY A 151 0.34 -24.34 0.30
N ASP A 152 0.98 -23.45 1.04
CA ASP A 152 0.72 -23.23 2.49
C ASP A 152 -0.03 -21.91 2.80
N LEU A 153 -0.47 -21.18 1.77
CA LEU A 153 -1.09 -19.86 1.89
C LEU A 153 -2.33 -19.81 2.80
N GLU A 154 -3.15 -20.87 2.84
CA GLU A 154 -4.33 -20.89 3.72
C GLU A 154 -3.97 -21.05 5.21
N GLU A 155 -2.93 -21.81 5.54
CA GLU A 155 -2.47 -22.00 6.91
C GLU A 155 -1.85 -20.70 7.44
N ASP A 156 -1.05 -20.03 6.61
CA ASP A 156 -0.50 -18.71 6.93
C ASP A 156 -1.61 -17.69 7.24
N VAL A 157 -2.69 -17.68 6.46
CA VAL A 157 -3.81 -16.74 6.70
C VAL A 157 -4.41 -16.92 8.09
N GLU A 158 -4.61 -18.14 8.57
CA GLU A 158 -5.19 -18.34 9.91
C GLU A 158 -4.26 -17.92 11.04
N ASP A 159 -2.96 -18.10 10.87
CA ASP A 159 -1.98 -17.65 11.87
C ASP A 159 -1.98 -16.12 11.97
N PHE A 160 -2.01 -15.41 10.85
CA PHE A 160 -2.08 -13.94 10.84
C PHE A 160 -3.43 -13.41 11.35
N LEU A 161 -4.53 -14.12 11.07
CA LEU A 161 -5.83 -13.81 11.68
C LEU A 161 -5.80 -14.00 13.19
N SER A 162 -5.11 -15.03 13.69
CA SER A 162 -4.90 -15.27 15.11
C SER A 162 -4.02 -14.19 15.76
N ALA A 163 -3.04 -13.65 15.02
CA ALA A 163 -2.28 -12.46 15.39
C ALA A 163 -3.12 -11.16 15.38
N GLY A 164 -4.34 -11.21 14.83
CA GLY A 164 -5.35 -10.16 14.94
C GLY A 164 -5.15 -8.95 14.04
N VAL A 165 -4.47 -9.13 12.90
CA VAL A 165 -4.23 -8.08 11.89
C VAL A 165 -5.54 -7.54 11.30
N ASP A 166 -5.58 -6.26 10.90
CA ASP A 166 -6.78 -5.64 10.32
C ASP A 166 -6.91 -5.90 8.82
N TYR A 167 -5.76 -5.95 8.14
CA TYR A 167 -5.64 -6.28 6.73
C TYR A 167 -4.37 -7.10 6.50
N LEU A 168 -4.43 -7.95 5.48
CA LEU A 168 -3.39 -8.88 5.13
C LEU A 168 -3.02 -8.71 3.67
N ASP A 169 -1.73 -8.53 3.40
CA ASP A 169 -1.16 -8.66 2.07
C ASP A 169 -0.53 -10.05 1.91
N PRO A 170 -1.12 -10.93 1.09
CA PRO A 170 -0.51 -12.23 0.85
C PRO A 170 0.60 -12.12 -0.19
N SER A 171 1.73 -12.78 0.03
CA SER A 171 2.67 -13.11 -1.05
C SER A 171 2.05 -14.16 -1.98
N ALA A 172 1.12 -13.71 -2.83
CA ALA A 172 0.33 -14.54 -3.73
C ALA A 172 0.97 -14.67 -5.13
N GLY A 173 2.28 -14.41 -5.24
CA GLY A 173 3.04 -14.32 -6.49
C GLY A 173 3.01 -12.94 -7.15
N ASN A 174 2.47 -11.92 -6.45
CA ASN A 174 2.73 -10.50 -6.73
C ASN A 174 4.19 -10.16 -6.42
N LEU A 175 4.69 -9.05 -6.97
CA LEU A 175 6.12 -8.73 -6.96
C LEU A 175 6.35 -7.20 -6.97
N HIS A 176 7.35 -6.67 -6.27
CA HIS A 176 7.71 -5.25 -6.30
C HIS A 176 8.66 -4.88 -7.46
N GLY A 177 8.46 -3.72 -8.07
CA GLY A 177 9.38 -3.17 -9.10
C GLY A 177 8.83 -3.19 -10.53
N ASP A 178 9.75 -3.12 -11.49
CA ASP A 178 9.47 -3.06 -12.94
C ASP A 178 9.62 -4.43 -13.59
N TYR A 179 8.59 -4.88 -14.30
CA TYR A 179 8.66 -6.06 -15.15
C TYR A 179 8.80 -5.69 -16.61
N SER A 180 9.55 -6.50 -17.35
CA SER A 180 9.31 -6.57 -18.79
C SER A 180 7.88 -7.08 -19.01
N SER A 181 7.12 -6.41 -19.89
CA SER A 181 5.69 -6.69 -20.16
C SER A 181 5.39 -8.16 -20.45
N ARG A 182 6.38 -8.93 -20.94
CA ARG A 182 6.30 -10.37 -21.21
C ARG A 182 6.29 -11.24 -19.94
N ARG A 183 6.90 -10.79 -18.83
CA ARG A 183 6.95 -11.50 -17.54
C ARG A 183 5.70 -11.24 -16.68
N ALA A 184 5.09 -10.06 -16.79
CA ALA A 184 3.85 -9.74 -16.09
C ALA A 184 2.69 -10.66 -16.53
N ALA A 185 2.47 -10.81 -17.83
CA ALA A 185 1.34 -11.58 -18.36
C ALA A 185 1.37 -13.07 -18.01
N THR A 186 2.55 -13.68 -17.89
CA THR A 186 2.72 -15.11 -17.58
C THR A 186 2.64 -15.42 -16.08
N ARG A 187 2.86 -14.43 -15.19
CA ARG A 187 2.88 -14.64 -13.73
C ARG A 187 1.62 -14.19 -12.99
N TYR A 188 0.80 -13.29 -13.55
CA TYR A 188 -0.52 -12.96 -12.96
C TYR A 188 -1.63 -13.99 -13.23
N GLY A 189 -1.33 -15.03 -14.02
CA GLY A 189 -2.19 -16.21 -14.19
C GLY A 189 -2.51 -16.91 -12.85
N PRO A 190 -1.49 -17.34 -12.08
CA PRO A 190 -1.65 -17.97 -10.77
C PRO A 190 -2.07 -17.04 -9.62
N VAL A 191 -1.83 -15.73 -9.71
CA VAL A 191 -2.24 -14.76 -8.67
C VAL A 191 -3.75 -14.76 -8.44
N ARG A 192 -4.56 -14.89 -9.51
CA ARG A 192 -6.03 -14.83 -9.38
C ARG A 192 -6.62 -15.98 -8.56
N PRO A 193 -6.26 -17.26 -8.79
CA PRO A 193 -6.65 -18.35 -7.90
C PRO A 193 -6.15 -18.18 -6.46
N ALA A 194 -4.89 -17.78 -6.25
CA ALA A 194 -4.33 -17.58 -4.92
C ALA A 194 -5.09 -16.50 -4.12
N ILE A 195 -5.32 -15.33 -4.72
CA ILE A 195 -6.10 -14.24 -4.12
C ILE A 195 -7.53 -14.68 -3.76
N ARG A 196 -8.16 -15.53 -4.57
CA ARG A 196 -9.49 -16.08 -4.23
C ARG A 196 -9.43 -17.02 -3.02
N ARG A 197 -8.43 -17.90 -2.95
CA ARG A 197 -8.24 -18.81 -1.81
C ARG A 197 -8.00 -18.03 -0.52
N VAL A 198 -7.10 -17.05 -0.57
CA VAL A 198 -6.83 -16.14 0.56
C VAL A 198 -8.09 -15.37 0.97
N SER A 199 -8.82 -14.78 0.02
CA SER A 199 -10.06 -14.07 0.35
C SER A 199 -11.10 -14.97 1.01
N GLN A 200 -11.19 -16.25 0.60
CA GLN A 200 -12.08 -17.23 1.22
C GLN A 200 -11.61 -17.61 2.62
N ALA A 201 -10.30 -17.83 2.82
CA ALA A 201 -9.71 -18.11 4.13
C ALA A 201 -9.90 -16.93 5.10
N LEU A 202 -9.72 -15.69 4.63
CA LEU A 202 -9.98 -14.49 5.42
C LEU A 202 -11.42 -14.43 5.93
N ASN A 203 -12.40 -14.81 5.09
CA ASN A 203 -13.81 -14.88 5.42
C ASN A 203 -14.36 -13.59 6.10
N GLY A 204 -13.85 -12.42 5.68
CA GLY A 204 -14.21 -11.11 6.23
C GLY A 204 -13.65 -10.79 7.62
N ARG A 205 -12.77 -11.62 8.18
CA ARG A 205 -12.13 -11.39 9.50
C ARG A 205 -11.00 -10.35 9.43
N ALA A 206 -10.31 -10.29 8.29
CA ALA A 206 -9.41 -9.21 7.91
C ALA A 206 -9.58 -8.91 6.42
N ARG A 207 -9.15 -7.71 6.00
CA ARG A 207 -9.31 -7.25 4.62
C ARG A 207 -8.11 -7.65 3.77
N LEU A 208 -8.39 -8.00 2.51
CA LEU A 208 -7.35 -8.38 1.58
C LEU A 208 -6.74 -7.14 0.90
N VAL A 209 -5.41 -7.02 1.02
CA VAL A 209 -4.58 -6.01 0.36
C VAL A 209 -3.83 -6.66 -0.80
N LEU A 210 -3.40 -5.87 -1.77
CA LEU A 210 -2.54 -6.33 -2.85
C LEU A 210 -1.45 -5.32 -3.17
N HIS A 211 -0.20 -5.75 -2.99
CA HIS A 211 1.01 -5.02 -3.38
C HIS A 211 1.56 -5.45 -4.75
N GLY A 212 2.68 -4.84 -5.16
CA GLY A 212 3.37 -5.20 -6.39
C GLY A 212 2.61 -4.87 -7.68
N THR A 213 1.79 -3.83 -7.68
CA THR A 213 0.80 -3.62 -8.74
C THR A 213 1.24 -2.72 -9.91
N ASN A 214 2.51 -2.33 -9.96
CA ASN A 214 3.03 -1.34 -10.93
C ASN A 214 2.69 -1.67 -12.39
N ASP A 215 2.72 -2.95 -12.75
CA ASP A 215 2.43 -3.44 -14.11
C ASP A 215 1.06 -4.12 -14.23
N SER A 216 0.15 -3.88 -13.28
CA SER A 216 -1.20 -4.43 -13.32
C SER A 216 -2.05 -3.80 -14.42
N SER A 217 -2.66 -4.62 -15.27
CA SER A 217 -3.65 -4.14 -16.22
C SER A 217 -4.97 -3.77 -15.51
N PRO A 218 -5.79 -2.88 -16.09
CA PRO A 218 -7.12 -2.58 -15.56
C PRO A 218 -8.00 -3.83 -15.40
N GLU A 219 -7.88 -4.80 -16.29
CA GLU A 219 -8.63 -6.06 -16.26
C GLU A 219 -8.21 -6.93 -15.07
N LEU A 220 -6.91 -6.99 -14.78
CA LEU A 220 -6.37 -7.70 -13.64
C LEU A 220 -6.80 -7.03 -12.33
N ALA A 221 -6.65 -5.72 -12.20
CA ALA A 221 -7.09 -4.97 -11.02
C ALA A 221 -8.58 -5.21 -10.73
N LYS A 222 -9.44 -5.12 -11.76
CA LYS A 222 -10.87 -5.46 -11.64
C LYS A 222 -11.11 -6.91 -11.23
N ALA A 223 -10.29 -7.85 -11.70
CA ALA A 223 -10.40 -9.25 -11.33
C ALA A 223 -10.01 -9.50 -9.87
N CYS A 224 -8.95 -8.85 -9.37
CA CYS A 224 -8.52 -8.91 -7.98
C CYS A 224 -9.58 -8.30 -7.04
N ILE A 225 -10.16 -7.16 -7.41
CA ILE A 225 -11.26 -6.55 -6.64
C ILE A 225 -12.47 -7.48 -6.57
N ARG A 226 -12.87 -8.09 -7.70
CA ARG A 226 -13.94 -9.10 -7.71
C ARG A 226 -13.62 -10.36 -6.89
N ALA A 227 -12.34 -10.61 -6.63
CA ALA A 227 -11.87 -11.73 -5.83
C ALA A 227 -11.73 -11.40 -4.34
N GLY A 228 -11.95 -10.14 -3.92
CA GLY A 228 -11.95 -9.73 -2.52
C GLY A 228 -10.91 -8.66 -2.15
N VAL A 229 -10.03 -8.25 -3.07
CA VAL A 229 -9.05 -7.19 -2.79
C VAL A 229 -9.75 -5.85 -2.55
N THR A 230 -9.48 -5.23 -1.41
CA THR A 230 -10.10 -3.96 -0.98
C THR A 230 -9.11 -2.80 -0.98
N LYS A 231 -7.82 -3.04 -0.74
CA LYS A 231 -6.72 -2.05 -0.86
C LYS A 231 -5.77 -2.49 -1.97
N PHE A 232 -5.49 -1.58 -2.90
CA PHE A 232 -4.64 -1.82 -4.06
C PHE A 232 -3.48 -0.83 -4.04
N ASN A 233 -2.29 -1.32 -3.67
CA ASN A 233 -1.11 -0.50 -3.44
C ASN A 233 -0.45 -0.13 -4.77
N VAL A 234 -0.37 1.16 -5.08
CA VAL A 234 0.19 1.70 -6.32
C VAL A 234 1.36 2.65 -6.04
N ASN A 235 2.37 2.56 -6.90
CA ASN A 235 3.46 3.52 -6.93
C ASN A 235 3.67 4.02 -8.36
N LYS A 236 4.51 3.33 -9.14
CA LYS A 236 4.91 3.77 -10.48
C LYS A 236 3.72 3.87 -11.44
N LEU A 237 2.68 3.07 -11.23
CA LEU A 237 1.44 3.11 -12.00
C LEU A 237 0.82 4.51 -12.07
N VAL A 238 0.98 5.31 -11.01
CA VAL A 238 0.41 6.67 -10.92
C VAL A 238 1.46 7.78 -10.86
N THR A 239 2.71 7.48 -10.48
CA THR A 239 3.79 8.48 -10.38
C THR A 239 4.68 8.53 -11.62
N GLY A 240 4.83 7.42 -12.35
CA GLY A 240 5.84 7.26 -13.38
C GLY A 240 5.66 8.17 -14.60
N GLU A 241 4.43 8.38 -15.06
CA GLU A 241 4.16 9.24 -16.22
C GLU A 241 4.47 10.71 -15.96
N GLY A 242 4.18 11.21 -14.75
CA GLY A 242 4.49 12.59 -14.36
C GLY A 242 5.98 12.90 -14.44
N ILE A 243 6.82 11.99 -13.94
CA ILE A 243 8.28 12.12 -13.99
C ILE A 243 8.78 12.19 -15.45
N LYS A 244 8.24 11.35 -16.34
CA LYS A 244 8.61 11.37 -17.77
C LYS A 244 8.24 12.69 -18.44
N VAL A 245 7.09 13.27 -18.10
CA VAL A 245 6.67 14.59 -18.63
C VAL A 245 7.63 15.69 -18.16
N LEU A 246 7.99 15.69 -16.88
CA LEU A 246 8.95 16.65 -16.32
C LEU A 246 10.33 16.53 -16.98
N ALA A 247 10.86 15.31 -17.09
CA ALA A 247 12.15 15.04 -17.73
C ALA A 247 12.18 15.54 -19.18
N ARG A 248 11.21 15.14 -20.01
CA ARG A 248 11.14 15.59 -21.41
C ARG A 248 11.03 17.11 -21.55
N SER A 249 10.27 17.75 -20.65
CA SER A 249 10.15 19.21 -20.65
C SER A 249 11.49 19.86 -20.33
N MET A 250 12.20 19.35 -19.31
CA MET A 250 13.49 19.87 -18.90
C MET A 250 14.57 19.67 -19.97
N GLU A 251 14.68 18.47 -20.53
CA GLU A 251 15.60 18.15 -21.64
C GLU A 251 15.38 19.09 -22.83
N ARG A 252 14.12 19.26 -23.26
CA ARG A 252 13.78 20.18 -24.36
C ARG A 252 14.25 21.61 -24.07
N TRP A 253 14.07 22.11 -22.85
CA TRP A 253 14.50 23.47 -22.51
C TRP A 253 16.01 23.56 -22.37
N MET A 254 16.68 22.52 -21.88
CA MET A 254 18.15 22.46 -21.85
C MET A 254 18.74 22.46 -23.26
N ASP A 255 18.15 21.75 -24.22
CA ASP A 255 18.57 21.78 -25.62
C ASP A 255 18.47 23.19 -26.20
N ILE A 256 17.36 23.90 -25.93
CA ILE A 256 17.18 25.30 -26.37
C ILE A 256 18.25 26.20 -25.74
N MET A 257 18.50 26.09 -24.43
CA MET A 257 19.51 26.92 -23.76
C MET A 257 20.93 26.61 -24.24
N GLY A 258 21.25 25.33 -24.44
CA GLY A 258 22.54 24.86 -24.95
C GLY A 258 22.79 25.19 -26.42
N SER A 259 21.73 25.40 -27.22
CA SER A 259 21.85 25.77 -28.64
C SER A 259 22.44 27.18 -28.90
N SER A 260 22.66 27.97 -27.84
CA SER A 260 23.25 29.32 -27.91
C SER A 260 24.77 29.35 -28.15
N GLY A 261 25.42 28.19 -28.31
CA GLY A 261 26.84 28.07 -28.67
C GLY A 261 27.83 28.53 -27.59
N LYS A 262 27.35 28.73 -26.35
CA LYS A 262 28.19 29.05 -25.18
C LYS A 262 27.99 27.97 -24.10
N ALA A 263 28.47 26.77 -24.39
CA ALA A 263 28.77 25.74 -23.40
C ALA A 263 30.04 25.01 -23.85
#